data_AF-A0A849QMV5-F1
#
_entry.id   AF-A0A849QMV5-F1
#
_cell.length_a   1.000
_cell.length_b   1.000
_cell.length_c   1.000
_cell.angle_alpha   90.00
_cell.angle_beta   90.00
_cell.angle_gamma   90.00
#
_symmetry.space_group_name_H-M   'P 1'
#
loop_
_entity.id
_entity.type
_entity.pdbx_description
1 polymer ?
#
loop_
_entity_poly.entity_id
_entity_poly.type
_entity_poly.pdbx_seq_one_letter_code
_entity_poly.pdbx_strand_id
1 'polypeptide(L)'
;YWELEPAVEPMRDMYWQPPSSKNVEVTAYGALVLIEHRDARANEVLKWLSAQRNSLGGYGSTQDTVLAFKALMTAAATQAKDTNATITVTADGKKITQVSVDADNYDVLQIVEIPGSAELITLSMSGKGDINYQLVKRFNIILPDEPVFTDLEFEVEYDATDVAVNDIVDVYARVNYTGTANSTGMLILDVAVPTGFAPVVSTLDELKTDGLISRYEIAGRKIILYVDDLPRGEELLFDLQVQAQFPVKAIIPDSNAYSYYNPEIKAESRGQEIVVV
;
A
#
# COMPACT_ATOMS: atom_id res chain seq x y z
N TYR A 1 10.00 10.88 -15.14
CA TYR A 1 9.80 10.61 -16.59
C TYR A 1 8.50 11.26 -17.06
N TRP A 2 7.35 10.88 -16.52
CA TRP A 2 6.11 11.64 -16.66
C TRP A 2 5.57 11.97 -15.26
N GLU A 3 5.37 13.26 -15.01
CA GLU A 3 4.90 13.78 -13.73
C GLU A 3 3.62 14.55 -13.99
N LEU A 4 2.49 14.00 -13.52
CA LEU A 4 1.22 14.72 -13.46
C LEU A 4 1.22 15.71 -12.31
N GLU A 5 1.88 15.34 -11.21
CA GLU A 5 2.07 16.17 -10.04
C GLU A 5 3.57 16.20 -9.72
N PRO A 6 4.14 17.39 -9.44
CA PRO A 6 5.50 17.48 -8.95
C PRO A 6 5.61 16.71 -7.63
N ALA A 7 6.78 16.14 -7.35
CA ALA A 7 7.03 15.56 -6.03
C ALA A 7 6.68 16.60 -4.95
N VAL A 8 5.78 16.23 -4.03
CA VAL A 8 5.38 17.09 -2.93
C VAL A 8 6.65 17.49 -2.17
N GLU A 9 6.86 18.78 -1.89
CA GLU A 9 8.04 19.16 -1.09
C GLU A 9 8.08 18.31 0.18
N PRO A 10 9.25 17.77 0.56
CA PRO A 10 9.33 16.93 1.74
C PRO A 10 8.78 17.72 2.93
N MET A 11 7.70 17.20 3.53
CA MET A 11 7.43 17.52 4.93
C MET A 11 8.75 17.32 5.66
N ARG A 12 9.13 18.31 6.49
CA ARG A 12 10.50 18.53 6.98
C ARG A 12 11.17 17.31 7.64
N ASP A 13 10.40 16.26 7.93
CA ASP A 13 10.80 15.03 8.62
C ASP A 13 10.50 13.72 7.85
N MET A 14 10.09 13.78 6.57
CA MET A 14 9.79 12.58 5.77
C MET A 14 11.04 12.05 5.06
N TYR A 15 11.64 10.98 5.61
CA TYR A 15 12.89 10.38 5.11
C TYR A 15 12.79 9.70 3.74
N TRP A 16 11.57 9.43 3.25
CA TRP A 16 11.30 8.87 1.93
C TRP A 16 9.86 9.19 1.53
N GLN A 17 9.65 9.71 0.32
CA GLN A 17 8.31 9.81 -0.25
C GLN A 17 8.12 8.70 -1.29
N PRO A 18 7.04 7.89 -1.21
CA PRO A 18 6.68 7.04 -2.32
C PRO A 18 6.42 7.91 -3.57
N PRO A 19 6.77 7.42 -4.77
CA PRO A 19 6.36 8.10 -5.99
C PRO A 19 4.83 8.20 -6.03
N SER A 20 4.30 9.31 -6.55
CA SER A 20 2.87 9.48 -6.75
C SER A 20 2.31 8.29 -7.54
N SER A 21 1.24 7.67 -7.02
CA SER A 21 0.54 6.55 -7.65
C SER A 21 0.15 6.88 -9.09
N LYS A 22 -0.33 8.10 -9.33
CA LYS A 22 -0.65 8.63 -10.67
C LYS A 22 0.57 8.66 -11.60
N ASN A 23 1.73 9.08 -11.09
CA ASN A 23 2.96 9.14 -11.89
C ASN A 23 3.42 7.74 -12.30
N VAL A 24 3.28 6.75 -11.41
CA VAL A 24 3.55 5.34 -11.73
C VAL A 24 2.58 4.84 -12.80
N GLU A 25 1.28 5.10 -12.66
CA GLU A 25 0.26 4.68 -13.60
C GLU A 25 0.49 5.27 -15.02
N VAL A 26 0.63 6.59 -15.14
CA VAL A 26 0.86 7.23 -16.44
C VAL A 26 2.17 6.76 -17.08
N THR A 27 3.22 6.61 -16.27
CA THR A 27 4.49 6.11 -16.79
C THR A 27 4.39 4.66 -17.27
N ALA A 28 3.58 3.83 -16.62
CA ALA A 28 3.32 2.46 -17.05
C ALA A 28 2.51 2.38 -18.36
N TYR A 29 1.53 3.26 -18.57
CA TYR A 29 0.89 3.41 -19.89
C TYR A 29 1.90 3.82 -20.97
N GLY A 30 2.73 4.82 -20.68
CA GLY A 30 3.80 5.24 -21.59
C GLY A 30 4.76 4.10 -21.94
N ALA A 31 5.14 3.28 -20.95
CA ALA A 31 5.97 2.10 -21.17
C ALA A 31 5.32 1.10 -22.13
N LEU A 32 4.03 0.79 -21.94
CA LEU A 32 3.29 -0.13 -22.82
C LEU A 32 3.27 0.36 -24.27
N VAL A 33 3.03 1.65 -24.50
CA VAL A 33 3.04 2.25 -25.85
C VAL A 33 4.43 2.15 -26.48
N LEU A 34 5.49 2.44 -25.71
CA LEU A 34 6.88 2.34 -26.19
C LEU A 34 7.25 0.90 -26.54
N ILE A 35 6.83 -0.08 -25.72
CA ILE A 35 7.05 -1.51 -25.99
C ILE A 35 6.34 -1.92 -27.29
N GLU A 36 5.09 -1.52 -27.47
CA GLU A 36 4.30 -1.82 -28.67
C GLU A 36 4.98 -1.29 -29.95
N HIS A 37 5.57 -0.09 -29.88
CA HIS A 37 6.29 0.54 -30.99
C HIS A 37 7.76 0.10 -31.10
N ARG A 38 8.22 -0.85 -30.27
CA ARG A 38 9.61 -1.32 -30.19
C ARG A 38 10.62 -0.19 -30.01
N ASP A 39 10.24 0.82 -29.25
CA ASP A 39 11.08 1.99 -28.98
C ASP A 39 12.10 1.66 -27.89
N ALA A 40 13.39 1.92 -28.16
CA ALA A 40 14.48 1.63 -27.23
C ALA A 40 14.35 2.40 -25.89
N ARG A 41 13.63 3.53 -25.88
CA ARG A 41 13.35 4.31 -24.65
C ARG A 41 12.53 3.52 -23.63
N ALA A 42 11.81 2.47 -24.05
CA ALA A 42 11.07 1.60 -23.15
C ALA A 42 11.95 1.06 -22.00
N ASN A 43 13.21 0.73 -22.27
CA ASN A 43 14.12 0.17 -21.28
C ASN A 43 14.39 1.12 -20.11
N GLU A 44 14.55 2.42 -20.38
CA GLU A 44 14.77 3.40 -19.33
C GLU A 44 13.51 3.62 -18.47
N VAL A 45 12.34 3.65 -19.12
CA VAL A 45 11.05 3.79 -18.44
C VAL A 45 10.78 2.58 -17.54
N LEU A 46 11.07 1.37 -18.03
CA LEU A 46 10.92 0.12 -17.26
C LEU A 46 11.89 0.05 -16.08
N LYS A 47 13.13 0.55 -16.23
CA LYS A 47 14.09 0.67 -15.13
C LYS A 47 13.55 1.61 -14.05
N TRP A 48 12.98 2.76 -14.44
CA TRP A 48 12.36 3.68 -13.50
C TRP A 48 11.16 3.04 -12.77
N LEU A 49 10.26 2.36 -13.50
CA LEU A 49 9.12 1.63 -12.92
C LEU A 49 9.59 0.55 -11.95
N SER A 50 10.60 -0.25 -12.30
CA SER A 50 11.15 -1.27 -11.40
C SER A 50 11.72 -0.67 -10.11
N ALA A 51 12.32 0.53 -10.19
CA ALA A 51 12.88 1.22 -9.03
C ALA A 51 11.80 1.81 -8.09
N GLN A 52 10.59 2.05 -8.60
CA GLN A 52 9.47 2.60 -7.82
C GLN A 52 8.73 1.55 -6.97
N ARG A 53 9.08 0.26 -7.09
CA ARG A 53 8.42 -0.81 -6.34
C ARG A 53 8.72 -0.68 -4.85
N ASN A 54 7.69 -0.80 -4.02
CA ASN A 54 7.79 -0.73 -2.57
C ASN A 54 8.35 -2.03 -1.96
N SER A 55 8.58 -2.01 -0.64
CA SER A 55 9.16 -3.16 0.09
C SER A 55 8.24 -4.37 0.26
N LEU A 56 6.97 -4.24 -0.11
CA LEU A 56 5.95 -5.29 -0.11
C LEU A 56 5.74 -5.89 -1.51
N GLY A 57 6.50 -5.43 -2.50
CA GLY A 57 6.42 -5.91 -3.88
C GLY A 57 5.37 -5.22 -4.74
N GLY A 58 4.60 -4.25 -4.21
CA GLY A 58 3.63 -3.45 -4.97
C GLY A 58 4.08 -2.01 -5.22
N TYR A 59 3.14 -1.15 -5.56
CA TYR A 59 3.32 0.30 -5.73
C TYR A 59 2.40 1.06 -4.76
N GLY A 60 2.10 2.34 -5.02
CA GLY A 60 1.36 3.19 -4.09
C GLY A 60 -0.12 2.80 -3.97
N SER A 61 -0.73 2.31 -5.05
CA SER A 61 -2.11 1.85 -5.10
C SER A 61 -2.25 0.45 -5.72
N THR A 62 -3.48 -0.02 -5.93
CA THR A 62 -3.70 -1.26 -6.67
C THR A 62 -3.65 -1.03 -8.18
N GLN A 63 -4.15 0.11 -8.68
CA GLN A 63 -4.17 0.45 -10.11
C GLN A 63 -2.76 0.59 -10.68
N ASP A 64 -1.92 1.39 -10.02
CA ASP A 64 -0.54 1.61 -10.44
C ASP A 64 0.25 0.29 -10.39
N THR A 65 -0.01 -0.57 -9.41
CA THR A 65 0.59 -1.90 -9.28
C THR A 65 0.21 -2.80 -10.44
N VAL A 66 -1.08 -2.91 -10.76
CA VAL A 66 -1.57 -3.74 -11.88
C VAL A 66 -0.94 -3.28 -13.19
N LEU A 67 -0.92 -1.96 -13.44
CA LEU A 67 -0.43 -1.43 -14.70
C LEU A 67 1.10 -1.49 -14.82
N ALA A 68 1.83 -1.18 -13.75
CA ALA A 68 3.28 -1.31 -13.70
C ALA A 68 3.70 -2.77 -13.92
N PHE A 69 3.02 -3.72 -13.28
CA PHE A 69 3.26 -5.14 -13.53
C PHE A 69 2.92 -5.56 -14.95
N LYS A 70 1.82 -5.07 -15.53
CA LYS A 70 1.49 -5.32 -16.93
C LYS A 70 2.59 -4.84 -17.86
N ALA A 71 3.15 -3.65 -17.63
CA ALA A 71 4.27 -3.13 -18.41
C ALA A 71 5.54 -3.99 -18.26
N LEU A 72 5.92 -4.31 -17.03
CA LEU A 72 7.10 -5.14 -16.74
C LEU A 72 6.98 -6.57 -17.31
N MET A 73 5.81 -7.20 -17.19
CA MET A 73 5.57 -8.54 -17.74
C MET A 73 5.59 -8.55 -19.28
N THR A 74 4.97 -7.54 -19.91
CA THR A 74 5.01 -7.39 -21.38
C THR A 74 6.45 -7.27 -21.86
N ALA A 75 7.27 -6.47 -21.16
CA ALA A 75 8.69 -6.33 -21.47
C ALA A 75 9.47 -7.64 -21.28
N ALA A 76 9.27 -8.33 -20.14
CA ALA A 76 9.94 -9.58 -19.83
C ALA A 76 9.64 -10.69 -20.86
N ALA A 77 8.41 -10.75 -21.38
CA ALA A 77 8.04 -11.68 -22.45
C ALA A 77 8.81 -11.44 -23.76
N THR A 78 9.34 -10.23 -23.95
CA THR A 78 10.10 -9.82 -25.14
C THR A 78 11.62 -9.78 -24.93
N GLN A 79 12.10 -9.92 -23.69
CA GLN A 79 13.51 -9.77 -23.36
C GLN A 79 14.28 -11.08 -23.62
N ALA A 80 15.46 -10.96 -24.23
CA ALA A 80 16.31 -12.11 -24.57
C ALA A 80 16.90 -12.76 -23.31
N LYS A 81 16.81 -14.09 -23.23
CA LYS A 81 17.19 -14.94 -22.09
C LYS A 81 18.71 -15.19 -21.96
N ASP A 82 19.56 -14.34 -22.51
CA ASP A 82 21.02 -14.54 -22.53
C ASP A 82 21.69 -13.69 -21.44
N THR A 83 21.48 -14.08 -20.19
CA THR A 83 22.17 -13.50 -19.03
C THR A 83 23.24 -14.46 -18.54
N ASN A 84 24.44 -13.95 -18.31
CA ASN A 84 25.53 -14.63 -17.63
C ASN A 84 26.40 -13.56 -16.96
N ALA A 85 26.04 -13.22 -15.73
CA ALA A 85 26.60 -12.12 -14.98
C ALA A 85 26.87 -12.50 -13.54
N THR A 86 27.86 -11.84 -12.97
CA THR A 86 28.28 -12.00 -11.58
C THR A 86 28.18 -10.66 -10.89
N ILE A 87 27.42 -10.59 -9.81
CA ILE A 87 27.18 -9.40 -9.01
C ILE A 87 27.99 -9.53 -7.73
N THR A 88 28.88 -8.58 -7.48
CA THR A 88 29.59 -8.46 -6.21
C THR A 88 28.93 -7.37 -5.37
N VAL A 89 28.55 -7.72 -4.15
CA VAL A 89 27.96 -6.78 -3.18
C VAL A 89 29.00 -6.46 -2.12
N THR A 90 29.31 -5.17 -1.96
CA THR A 90 30.20 -4.69 -0.91
C THR A 90 29.47 -3.66 -0.04
N ALA A 91 29.69 -3.71 1.27
CA ALA A 91 29.22 -2.71 2.23
C ALA A 91 30.44 -2.11 2.96
N ASP A 92 30.55 -0.79 2.96
CA ASP A 92 31.65 -0.03 3.57
C ASP A 92 33.04 -0.58 3.18
N GLY A 93 33.21 -0.90 1.89
CA GLY A 93 34.44 -1.44 1.32
C GLY A 93 34.72 -2.92 1.62
N LYS A 94 33.87 -3.60 2.41
CA LYS A 94 33.98 -5.04 2.68
C LYS A 94 33.06 -5.83 1.78
N LYS A 95 33.58 -6.89 1.16
CA LYS A 95 32.77 -7.83 0.38
C LYS A 95 31.80 -8.57 1.30
N ILE A 96 30.50 -8.43 1.02
CA ILE A 96 29.43 -9.14 1.71
C ILE A 96 29.20 -10.48 1.04
N THR A 97 28.96 -10.46 -0.28
CA THR A 97 28.70 -11.68 -1.05
C THR A 97 28.96 -11.47 -2.53
N GLN A 98 28.88 -12.56 -3.29
CA GLN A 98 28.90 -12.57 -4.74
C GLN A 98 27.82 -13.54 -5.24
N VAL A 99 27.01 -13.08 -6.17
CA VAL A 99 25.88 -13.83 -6.74
C VAL A 99 26.13 -14.00 -8.23
N SER A 100 25.95 -15.21 -8.75
CA SER A 100 26.03 -15.49 -10.19
C SER A 100 24.63 -15.73 -10.74
N VAL A 101 24.29 -15.02 -11.81
CA VAL A 101 23.02 -15.11 -12.52
C VAL A 101 23.29 -15.59 -13.95
N ASP A 102 22.65 -16.68 -14.34
CA ASP A 102 22.75 -17.31 -15.65
C ASP A 102 21.38 -17.73 -16.19
N ALA A 103 21.36 -18.43 -17.33
CA ALA A 103 20.13 -18.89 -17.98
C ALA A 103 19.32 -19.92 -17.16
N ASP A 104 19.92 -20.54 -16.15
CA ASP A 104 19.25 -21.54 -15.31
C ASP A 104 18.58 -20.90 -14.07
N ASN A 105 19.01 -19.68 -13.69
CA ASN A 105 18.53 -19.01 -12.47
C ASN A 105 18.10 -17.55 -12.67
N TYR A 106 17.98 -17.07 -13.91
CA TYR A 106 17.62 -15.68 -14.24
C TYR A 106 16.26 -15.23 -13.68
N ASP A 107 15.35 -16.18 -13.40
CA ASP A 107 14.02 -15.96 -12.84
C ASP A 107 13.96 -16.24 -11.32
N VAL A 108 15.09 -16.60 -10.70
CA VAL A 108 15.18 -16.87 -9.27
C VAL A 108 15.54 -15.58 -8.52
N LEU A 109 14.68 -15.17 -7.57
CA LEU A 109 14.95 -14.03 -6.71
C LEU A 109 16.15 -14.30 -5.79
N GLN A 110 17.19 -13.48 -5.91
CA GLN A 110 18.38 -13.53 -5.07
C GLN A 110 18.29 -12.46 -3.98
N ILE A 111 18.26 -12.87 -2.71
CA ILE A 111 18.18 -11.96 -1.56
C ILE A 111 19.54 -11.91 -0.86
N VAL A 112 20.05 -10.71 -0.63
CA VAL A 112 21.29 -10.46 0.11
C VAL A 112 20.99 -9.55 1.29
N GLU A 113 21.20 -10.06 2.50
CA GLU A 113 21.12 -9.25 3.71
C GLU A 113 22.38 -8.41 3.87
N ILE A 114 22.19 -7.11 4.13
CA ILE A 114 23.26 -6.14 4.33
C ILE A 114 23.13 -5.59 5.76
N PRO A 115 24.24 -5.40 6.49
CA PRO A 115 24.19 -4.78 7.82
C PRO A 115 23.46 -3.43 7.77
N GLY A 116 22.46 -3.23 8.64
CA GLY A 116 21.66 -2.00 8.66
C GLY A 116 22.44 -0.73 9.00
N SER A 117 23.63 -0.88 9.59
CA SER A 117 24.58 0.21 9.87
C SER A 117 25.44 0.61 8.68
N ALA A 118 25.36 -0.11 7.54
CA ALA A 118 26.15 0.22 6.37
C ALA A 118 25.74 1.56 5.79
N GLU A 119 26.72 2.41 5.54
CA GLU A 119 26.50 3.75 4.96
C GLU A 119 26.68 3.73 3.45
N LEU A 120 27.64 2.95 2.96
CA LEU A 120 27.93 2.83 1.54
C LEU A 120 27.77 1.40 1.05
N ILE A 121 26.82 1.20 0.14
CA ILE A 121 26.59 -0.08 -0.55
C ILE A 121 27.03 0.08 -2.00
N THR A 122 27.89 -0.81 -2.48
CA THR A 122 28.30 -0.85 -3.89
C THR A 122 27.94 -2.20 -4.48
N LEU A 123 27.19 -2.16 -5.59
CA LEU A 123 26.93 -3.31 -6.43
C LEU A 123 27.81 -3.18 -7.68
N SER A 124 28.60 -4.21 -7.98
CA SER A 124 29.43 -4.26 -9.18
C SER A 124 29.08 -5.50 -9.98
N MET A 125 28.78 -5.32 -11.26
CA MET A 125 28.44 -6.41 -12.17
C MET A 125 29.61 -6.67 -13.13
N SER A 126 29.95 -7.94 -13.33
CA SER A 126 30.84 -8.40 -14.39
C SER A 126 30.15 -9.48 -15.21
N GLY A 127 30.20 -9.41 -16.53
CA GLY A 127 29.58 -10.40 -17.43
C GLY A 127 28.66 -9.74 -18.45
N LYS A 128 27.64 -10.49 -18.89
CA LYS A 128 26.66 -10.09 -19.90
C LYS A 128 25.23 -10.24 -19.38
N GLY A 129 24.33 -9.39 -19.89
CA GLY A 129 22.92 -9.37 -19.54
C GLY A 129 22.55 -8.13 -18.72
N ASP A 130 21.24 -7.93 -18.56
CA ASP A 130 20.67 -6.87 -17.75
C ASP A 130 20.07 -7.49 -16.48
N ILE A 131 20.47 -7.00 -15.31
CA ILE A 131 19.96 -7.47 -14.02
C ILE A 131 19.22 -6.32 -13.33
N ASN A 132 17.98 -6.60 -12.94
CA ASN A 132 17.21 -5.70 -12.09
C ASN A 132 17.54 -5.99 -10.61
N TYR A 133 17.67 -4.93 -9.81
CA TYR A 133 17.91 -5.04 -8.38
C TYR A 133 17.01 -4.09 -7.60
N GLN A 134 16.77 -4.40 -6.33
CA GLN A 134 16.03 -3.55 -5.41
C GLN A 134 16.77 -3.51 -4.07
N LEU A 135 16.99 -2.30 -3.55
CA LEU A 135 17.55 -2.09 -2.22
C LEU A 135 16.43 -1.69 -1.26
N VAL A 136 16.30 -2.40 -0.14
CA VAL A 136 15.26 -2.16 0.87
C VAL A 136 15.90 -1.93 2.23
N LYS A 137 15.62 -0.77 2.84
CA LYS A 137 15.99 -0.45 4.23
C LYS A 137 14.72 -0.31 5.06
N ARG A 138 14.62 -1.07 6.16
CA ARG A 138 13.49 -1.01 7.10
C ARG A 138 14.00 -0.48 8.43
N PHE A 139 13.30 0.50 9.00
CA PHE A 139 13.62 1.10 10.30
C PHE A 139 12.34 1.64 10.94
N ASN A 140 12.36 1.78 12.27
CA ASN A 140 11.26 2.38 13.02
C ASN A 140 11.56 3.87 13.22
N ILE A 141 10.52 4.70 13.09
CA ILE A 141 10.56 6.12 13.43
C ILE A 141 9.63 6.38 14.61
N ILE A 142 10.04 7.28 15.49
CA ILE A 142 9.14 7.84 16.50
C ILE A 142 8.33 8.92 15.77
N LEU A 143 7.03 8.71 15.62
CA LEU A 143 6.15 9.71 15.00
C LEU A 143 5.98 10.89 15.98
N PRO A 144 6.02 12.15 15.50
CA PRO A 144 5.68 13.30 16.32
C PRO A 144 4.21 13.23 16.78
N ASP A 145 3.90 13.83 17.93
CA ASP A 145 2.55 13.89 18.49
C ASP A 145 1.60 14.80 17.68
N GLU A 146 2.09 15.49 16.64
CA GLU A 146 1.26 16.38 15.84
C GLU A 146 0.37 15.59 14.86
N PRO A 147 -0.94 15.89 14.81
CA PRO A 147 -1.81 15.29 13.81
C PRO A 147 -1.31 15.72 12.43
N VAL A 148 -0.99 14.75 11.59
CA VAL A 148 -0.78 15.00 10.16
C VAL A 148 -2.08 15.61 9.65
N PHE A 149 -2.06 16.84 9.15
CA PHE A 149 -3.24 17.43 8.54
C PHE A 149 -3.57 16.61 7.30
N THR A 150 -4.72 15.96 7.31
CA THR A 150 -5.20 15.12 6.22
C THR A 150 -6.46 15.71 5.63
N ASP A 151 -6.59 15.60 4.31
CA ASP A 151 -7.78 16.01 3.56
C ASP A 151 -9.01 15.13 3.86
N LEU A 152 -8.89 14.18 4.78
CA LEU A 152 -9.89 13.21 5.18
C LEU A 152 -9.94 13.16 6.72
N GLU A 153 -11.14 13.06 7.26
CA GLU A 153 -11.41 12.82 8.68
C GLU A 153 -12.12 11.47 8.79
N PHE A 154 -11.66 10.60 9.70
CA PHE A 154 -12.27 9.28 9.91
C PHE A 154 -12.34 8.95 11.40
N GLU A 155 -13.54 8.68 11.87
CA GLU A 155 -13.85 8.36 13.25
C GLU A 155 -14.62 7.04 13.30
N VAL A 156 -14.16 6.12 14.16
CA VAL A 156 -14.82 4.83 14.40
C VAL A 156 -14.98 4.64 15.90
N GLU A 157 -16.22 4.49 16.34
CA GLU A 157 -16.58 4.28 17.73
C GLU A 157 -17.27 2.92 17.89
N TYR A 158 -16.97 2.23 18.99
CA TYR A 158 -17.54 0.93 19.32
C TYR A 158 -18.37 1.10 20.58
N ASP A 159 -19.66 0.77 20.54
CA ASP A 159 -20.51 0.81 21.74
C ASP A 159 -20.24 -0.41 22.63
N ALA A 160 -19.10 -0.38 23.29
CA ALA A 160 -18.54 -1.51 24.01
C ALA A 160 -18.67 -1.39 25.54
N THR A 161 -19.80 -0.86 26.01
CA THR A 161 -20.06 -0.73 27.45
C THR A 161 -20.58 -2.07 28.00
N ASP A 162 -19.85 -2.67 28.95
CA ASP A 162 -20.26 -3.91 29.66
C ASP A 162 -20.61 -5.09 28.74
N VAL A 163 -19.79 -5.35 27.72
CA VAL A 163 -20.01 -6.42 26.72
C VAL A 163 -19.87 -7.80 27.33
N ALA A 164 -20.84 -8.68 27.13
CA ALA A 164 -20.77 -10.10 27.47
C ALA A 164 -20.56 -10.99 26.23
N VAL A 165 -20.17 -12.24 26.45
CA VAL A 165 -20.03 -13.22 25.36
C VAL A 165 -21.39 -13.43 24.65
N ASN A 166 -21.35 -13.36 23.32
CA ASN A 166 -22.47 -13.39 22.36
C ASN A 166 -23.24 -12.07 22.19
N ASP A 167 -22.88 -11.01 22.91
CA ASP A 167 -23.48 -9.70 22.69
C ASP A 167 -23.09 -9.13 21.33
N ILE A 168 -24.01 -8.33 20.79
CA ILE A 168 -23.80 -7.56 19.57
C ILE A 168 -23.37 -6.16 19.98
N VAL A 169 -22.26 -5.70 19.41
CA VAL A 169 -21.72 -4.37 19.60
C VAL A 169 -21.90 -3.60 18.31
N ASP A 170 -22.55 -2.44 18.42
CA ASP A 170 -22.69 -1.50 17.32
C ASP A 170 -21.36 -0.75 17.13
N VAL A 171 -20.97 -0.60 15.87
CA VAL A 171 -19.78 0.14 15.43
C VAL A 171 -20.23 1.29 14.57
N TYR A 172 -20.06 2.51 15.05
CA TYR A 172 -20.43 3.74 14.36
C TYR A 172 -19.21 4.30 13.66
N ALA A 173 -19.33 4.61 12.38
CA ALA A 173 -18.26 5.18 11.60
C ALA A 173 -18.71 6.46 10.89
N ARG A 174 -17.84 7.46 10.93
CA ARG A 174 -18.02 8.76 10.29
C ARG A 174 -16.80 9.07 9.44
N VAL A 175 -17.01 9.35 8.16
CA VAL A 175 -15.96 9.80 7.26
C VAL A 175 -16.37 11.08 6.52
N ASN A 176 -15.45 12.03 6.46
CA ASN A 176 -15.67 13.33 5.85
C ASN A 176 -14.44 13.72 5.01
N TYR A 177 -14.68 14.26 3.81
CA TYR A 177 -13.63 14.74 2.91
C TYR A 177 -13.55 16.27 2.93
N THR A 178 -12.44 16.79 3.45
CA THR A 178 -12.15 18.23 3.63
C THR A 178 -11.15 18.77 2.62
N GLY A 179 -10.65 17.94 1.71
CA GLY A 179 -9.65 18.32 0.71
C GLY A 179 -10.13 19.29 -0.36
N THR A 180 -9.23 19.60 -1.28
CA THR A 180 -9.46 20.63 -2.31
C THR A 180 -10.19 20.14 -3.55
N ALA A 181 -10.12 18.84 -3.85
CA ALA A 181 -10.79 18.25 -5.01
C ALA A 181 -12.31 18.22 -4.83
N ASN A 182 -13.05 17.95 -5.91
CA ASN A 182 -14.51 17.85 -5.83
C ASN A 182 -15.00 16.60 -5.09
N SER A 183 -14.20 15.53 -5.09
CA SER A 183 -14.50 14.27 -4.41
C SER A 183 -13.23 13.42 -4.25
N THR A 184 -13.30 12.36 -3.47
CA THR A 184 -12.19 11.42 -3.23
C THR A 184 -11.95 10.44 -4.38
N GLY A 185 -12.91 10.30 -5.31
CA GLY A 185 -13.07 9.07 -6.08
C GLY A 185 -13.38 7.90 -5.15
N MET A 186 -13.15 6.68 -5.62
CA MET A 186 -13.37 5.48 -4.81
C MET A 186 -12.56 5.53 -3.51
N LEU A 187 -13.27 5.36 -2.40
CA LEU A 187 -12.76 5.43 -1.04
C LEU A 187 -12.78 4.03 -0.42
N ILE A 188 -11.69 3.66 0.24
CA ILE A 188 -11.58 2.39 0.98
C ILE A 188 -11.61 2.70 2.47
N LEU A 189 -12.48 1.98 3.20
CA LEU A 189 -12.57 2.05 4.65
C LEU A 189 -12.22 0.69 5.25
N ASP A 190 -11.07 0.63 5.91
CA ASP A 190 -10.63 -0.51 6.71
C ASP A 190 -11.11 -0.32 8.15
N VAL A 191 -12.24 -0.94 8.50
CA VAL A 191 -12.77 -0.94 9.87
C VAL A 191 -12.19 -2.11 10.64
N ALA A 192 -11.56 -1.85 11.77
CA ALA A 192 -10.96 -2.89 12.59
C ALA A 192 -12.02 -3.82 13.21
N VAL A 193 -11.69 -5.10 13.35
CA VAL A 193 -12.48 -6.06 14.11
C VAL A 193 -11.69 -6.40 15.38
N PRO A 194 -12.21 -6.10 16.57
CA PRO A 194 -11.49 -6.37 17.80
C PRO A 194 -11.19 -7.86 17.97
N THR A 195 -10.10 -8.19 18.67
CA THR A 195 -9.79 -9.59 18.98
C THR A 195 -10.94 -10.19 19.79
N GLY A 196 -11.38 -11.39 19.42
CA GLY A 196 -12.50 -12.07 20.08
C GLY A 196 -13.88 -11.70 19.54
N PHE A 197 -13.96 -10.88 18.49
CA PHE A 197 -15.19 -10.51 17.82
C PHE A 197 -15.26 -11.07 16.39
N ALA A 198 -16.47 -11.22 15.88
CA ALA A 198 -16.73 -11.55 14.48
C ALA A 198 -17.71 -10.53 13.84
N PRO A 199 -17.50 -10.11 12.59
CA PRO A 199 -18.46 -9.25 11.88
C PRO A 199 -19.83 -9.91 11.74
N VAL A 200 -20.89 -9.13 11.93
CA VAL A 200 -22.26 -9.54 11.63
C VAL A 200 -22.51 -9.27 10.15
N VAL A 201 -22.50 -10.34 9.33
CA VAL A 201 -22.54 -10.21 7.86
C VAL A 201 -23.83 -9.53 7.36
N SER A 202 -24.96 -9.71 8.04
CA SER A 202 -26.24 -9.11 7.62
C SER A 202 -26.20 -7.59 7.61
N THR A 203 -25.53 -6.94 8.57
CA THR A 203 -25.42 -5.47 8.57
C THR A 203 -24.54 -4.97 7.42
N LEU A 204 -23.53 -5.75 7.01
CA LEU A 204 -22.70 -5.42 5.85
C LEU A 204 -23.48 -5.55 4.52
N ASP A 205 -24.35 -6.56 4.44
CA ASP A 205 -25.26 -6.72 3.30
C ASP A 205 -26.29 -5.58 3.23
N GLU A 206 -26.76 -5.07 4.37
CA GLU A 206 -27.62 -3.89 4.46
C GLU A 206 -26.92 -2.64 3.92
N LEU A 207 -25.69 -2.33 4.37
CA LEU A 207 -24.91 -1.20 3.83
C LEU A 207 -24.77 -1.25 2.32
N LYS A 208 -24.59 -2.45 1.77
CA LYS A 208 -24.50 -2.66 0.32
C LYS A 208 -25.86 -2.46 -0.38
N THR A 209 -26.94 -2.91 0.24
CA THR A 209 -28.30 -2.80 -0.29
C THR A 209 -28.77 -1.33 -0.30
N ASP A 210 -28.38 -0.57 0.73
CA ASP A 210 -28.68 0.86 0.85
C ASP A 210 -27.82 1.73 -0.09
N GLY A 211 -26.84 1.13 -0.78
CA GLY A 211 -25.97 1.80 -1.74
C GLY A 211 -24.89 2.66 -1.09
N LEU A 212 -24.68 2.54 0.23
CA LEU A 212 -23.59 3.24 0.94
C LEU A 212 -22.22 2.68 0.55
N ILE A 213 -22.16 1.39 0.23
CA ILE A 213 -20.95 0.70 -0.24
C ILE A 213 -21.27 -0.09 -1.51
N SER A 214 -20.32 -0.20 -2.43
CA SER A 214 -20.45 -1.07 -3.61
C SER A 214 -20.02 -2.50 -3.32
N ARG A 215 -19.10 -2.68 -2.36
CA ARG A 215 -18.55 -3.99 -1.98
C ARG A 215 -18.02 -3.97 -0.55
N TYR A 216 -17.94 -5.15 0.07
CA TYR A 216 -17.12 -5.39 1.25
C TYR A 216 -16.27 -6.66 1.11
N GLU A 217 -15.20 -6.73 1.90
CA GLU A 217 -14.40 -7.94 2.13
C GLU A 217 -14.11 -8.09 3.63
N ILE A 218 -14.14 -9.33 4.13
CA ILE A 218 -13.70 -9.64 5.51
C ILE A 218 -12.32 -10.30 5.40
N ALA A 219 -11.29 -9.61 5.89
CA ALA A 219 -9.90 -10.02 5.73
C ALA A 219 -9.17 -10.00 7.07
N GLY A 220 -8.96 -11.17 7.67
CA GLY A 220 -8.30 -11.28 8.97
C GLY A 220 -9.11 -10.60 10.07
N ARG A 221 -8.59 -9.50 10.64
CA ARG A 221 -9.24 -8.72 11.72
C ARG A 221 -9.72 -7.35 11.24
N LYS A 222 -10.19 -7.27 10.01
CA LYS A 222 -10.75 -6.04 9.44
C LYS A 222 -11.86 -6.34 8.44
N ILE A 223 -12.77 -5.38 8.35
CA ILE A 223 -13.81 -5.28 7.34
C ILE A 223 -13.36 -4.17 6.38
N ILE A 224 -13.19 -4.51 5.11
CA ILE A 224 -12.78 -3.58 4.05
C ILE A 224 -14.04 -3.19 3.30
N LEU A 225 -14.40 -1.92 3.34
CA LEU A 225 -15.57 -1.36 2.64
C LEU A 225 -15.12 -0.53 1.44
N TYR A 226 -15.81 -0.71 0.31
CA TYR A 226 -15.57 0.01 -0.92
C TYR A 226 -16.72 1.00 -1.13
N VAL A 227 -16.41 2.29 -1.08
CA VAL A 227 -17.35 3.39 -1.37
C VAL A 227 -16.98 3.97 -2.73
N ASP A 228 -17.95 4.10 -3.64
CA ASP A 228 -17.66 4.48 -5.04
C ASP A 228 -17.13 5.92 -5.17
N ASP A 229 -17.67 6.85 -4.39
CA ASP A 229 -17.19 8.23 -4.31
C ASP A 229 -17.66 8.91 -3.01
N LEU A 230 -16.87 9.87 -2.49
CA LEU A 230 -17.27 10.77 -1.41
C LEU A 230 -17.07 12.23 -1.85
N PRO A 231 -18.16 12.94 -2.19
CA PRO A 231 -18.09 14.35 -2.57
C PRO A 231 -17.59 15.26 -1.45
N ARG A 232 -16.91 16.34 -1.83
CA ARG A 232 -16.42 17.34 -0.88
C ARG A 232 -17.57 18.00 -0.14
N GLY A 233 -17.46 18.05 1.19
CA GLY A 233 -18.47 18.65 2.06
C GLY A 233 -19.68 17.75 2.31
N GLU A 234 -19.67 16.53 1.78
CA GLU A 234 -20.57 15.46 2.20
C GLU A 234 -19.89 14.59 3.26
N GLU A 235 -20.72 14.10 4.17
CA GLU A 235 -20.31 13.21 5.24
C GLU A 235 -21.01 11.87 5.05
N LEU A 236 -20.23 10.80 5.14
CA LEU A 236 -20.76 9.45 5.13
C LEU A 236 -20.78 8.91 6.56
N LEU A 237 -21.99 8.62 7.02
CA LEU A 237 -22.28 7.98 8.30
C LEU A 237 -22.80 6.58 8.02
N PHE A 238 -22.25 5.60 8.72
CA PHE A 238 -22.76 4.24 8.68
C PHE A 238 -22.49 3.51 9.99
N ASP A 239 -23.31 2.52 10.25
CA ASP A 239 -23.14 1.59 11.36
C ASP A 239 -23.04 0.16 10.84
N LEU A 240 -22.30 -0.65 11.58
CA LEU A 240 -22.22 -2.09 11.38
C LEU A 240 -22.12 -2.77 12.73
N GLN A 241 -22.35 -4.08 12.74
CA GLN A 241 -22.32 -4.85 13.97
C GLN A 241 -21.19 -5.85 14.01
N VAL A 242 -20.64 -6.05 15.21
CA VAL A 242 -19.70 -7.12 15.52
C VAL A 242 -20.22 -7.90 16.73
N GLN A 243 -20.08 -9.22 16.71
CA GLN A 243 -20.51 -10.09 17.80
C GLN A 243 -19.31 -10.52 18.65
N ALA A 244 -19.40 -10.35 19.97
CA ALA A 244 -18.43 -10.89 20.91
C ALA A 244 -18.51 -12.42 20.96
N GLN A 245 -17.40 -13.12 20.68
CA GLN A 245 -17.36 -14.59 20.67
C GLN A 245 -16.63 -15.19 21.87
N PHE A 246 -15.71 -14.42 22.45
CA PHE A 246 -14.85 -14.89 23.54
C PHE A 246 -14.67 -13.82 24.61
N PRO A 247 -14.56 -14.20 25.89
CA PRO A 247 -14.18 -13.28 26.95
C PRO A 247 -12.73 -12.84 26.70
N VAL A 248 -12.52 -11.54 26.58
CA VAL A 248 -11.24 -10.98 26.13
C VAL A 248 -11.09 -9.55 26.62
N LYS A 249 -9.85 -9.21 26.96
CA LYS A 249 -9.42 -7.83 27.15
C LYS A 249 -8.48 -7.49 25.99
N ALA A 250 -8.89 -6.60 25.10
CA ALA A 250 -8.17 -6.31 23.87
C ALA A 250 -8.02 -4.81 23.63
N ILE A 251 -6.98 -4.46 22.89
CA ILE A 251 -6.84 -3.14 22.27
C ILE A 251 -7.33 -3.28 20.83
N ILE A 252 -8.29 -2.46 20.45
CA ILE A 252 -8.80 -2.40 19.09
C ILE A 252 -7.67 -1.85 18.20
N PRO A 253 -7.38 -2.47 17.05
CA PRO A 253 -6.45 -1.88 16.08
C PRO A 253 -6.98 -0.58 15.51
N ASP A 254 -6.10 0.22 14.93
CA ASP A 254 -6.51 1.44 14.25
C ASP A 254 -7.30 1.12 12.97
N SER A 255 -8.38 1.87 12.76
CA SER A 255 -9.16 1.83 11.51
C SER A 255 -8.62 2.88 10.54
N ASN A 256 -8.62 2.58 9.25
CA ASN A 256 -8.02 3.44 8.23
C ASN A 256 -9.02 3.79 7.14
N ALA A 257 -9.00 5.02 6.66
CA ALA A 257 -9.71 5.43 5.46
C ALA A 257 -8.73 6.02 4.45
N TYR A 258 -8.83 5.68 3.18
CA TYR A 258 -7.93 6.20 2.15
C TYR A 258 -8.55 6.20 0.75
N SER A 259 -8.23 7.22 -0.04
CA SER A 259 -8.61 7.26 -1.46
C SER A 259 -7.84 6.17 -2.21
N TYR A 260 -8.54 5.40 -3.02
CA TYR A 260 -7.95 4.32 -3.79
C TYR A 260 -6.99 4.83 -4.88
N TYR A 261 -7.28 5.99 -5.46
CA TYR A 261 -6.49 6.57 -6.54
C TYR A 261 -5.38 7.51 -6.02
N ASN A 262 -5.61 8.13 -4.86
CA ASN A 262 -4.73 9.10 -4.21
C ASN A 262 -4.44 8.68 -2.76
N PRO A 263 -3.61 7.65 -2.50
CA PRO A 263 -3.40 7.08 -1.16
C PRO A 263 -2.80 8.06 -0.12
N GLU A 264 -2.27 9.19 -0.58
CA GLU A 264 -1.89 10.33 0.25
C GLU A 264 -3.09 10.99 0.96
N ILE A 265 -4.28 10.90 0.38
CA ILE A 265 -5.55 11.29 1.02
C ILE A 265 -5.97 10.10 1.88
N LYS A 266 -5.66 10.18 3.16
CA LYS A 266 -5.96 9.12 4.14
C LYS A 266 -6.22 9.69 5.52
N ALA A 267 -6.90 8.93 6.36
CA ALA A 267 -7.14 9.24 7.77
C ALA A 267 -7.05 7.96 8.60
N GLU A 268 -6.71 8.11 9.87
CA GLU A 268 -6.62 7.01 10.83
C GLU A 268 -7.49 7.33 12.04
N SER A 269 -8.33 6.37 12.44
CA SER A 269 -9.07 6.42 13.68
C SER A 269 -8.42 5.47 14.69
N ARG A 270 -7.92 6.04 15.78
CA ARG A 270 -7.20 5.27 16.80
C ARG A 270 -8.13 4.32 17.52
N GLY A 271 -7.70 3.07 17.65
CA GLY A 271 -8.46 2.07 18.38
C GLY A 271 -8.49 2.34 19.90
N GLN A 272 -9.53 1.84 20.55
CA GLN A 272 -9.78 1.99 21.98
C GLN A 272 -9.60 0.64 22.72
N GLU A 273 -9.60 0.66 24.05
CA GLU A 273 -9.59 -0.55 24.86
C GLU A 273 -11.00 -1.14 24.97
N ILE A 274 -11.14 -2.45 24.80
CA ILE A 274 -12.41 -3.17 24.92
C ILE A 274 -12.27 -4.36 25.88
N VAL A 275 -13.29 -4.55 26.72
CA VAL A 275 -13.36 -5.64 27.70
C VAL A 275 -14.66 -6.41 27.51
N VAL A 276 -14.55 -7.71 27.32
CA VAL A 276 -15.68 -8.66 27.26
C VAL A 276 -15.63 -9.57 28.48
N VAL A 277 -16.72 -9.61 29.25
CA VAL A 277 -16.86 -10.38 30.50
C VAL A 277 -17.66 -11.67 30.35
#